data_AF-A0A969L5S5-F1
#
_entry.id   AF-A0A969L5S5-F1
#
_cell.length_a   1.000
_cell.length_b   1.000
_cell.length_c   1.000
_cell.angle_alpha   90.00
_cell.angle_beta   90.00
_cell.angle_gamma   90.00
#
_symmetry.space_group_name_H-M   'P 1'
#
loop_
_entity.id
_entity.type
_entity.pdbx_description
1 polymer ?
#
loop_
_entity_poly.entity_id
_entity_poly.type
_entity_poly.pdbx_seq_one_letter_code
_entity_poly.pdbx_strand_id
1 'polypeptide(L)' 'MGAVHPVAWYHEFEGGRVFYTAMGHTEESFSEEPYLRHLTGAVQWAGKQDKTKAKKKKQ' A
#
# COMPACT_ATOMS: atom_id res chain seq x y z
N MET A 1 12.64 -22.40 4.23
CA MET A 1 12.27 -20.96 4.18
C MET A 1 13.57 -20.17 4.07
N GLY A 2 13.71 -19.31 3.06
CA GLY A 2 14.96 -18.60 2.77
C GLY A 2 15.31 -17.56 3.83
N ALA A 3 16.60 -17.21 3.96
CA ALA A 3 17.13 -16.34 5.01
C ALA A 3 16.59 -14.90 5.04
N VAL A 4 15.79 -14.50 4.04
CA VAL A 4 15.22 -13.16 3.93
C VAL A 4 13.70 -13.27 3.76
N HIS A 5 12.97 -12.70 4.71
CA HIS A 5 11.52 -12.63 4.71
C HIS A 5 11.09 -11.18 4.50
N PRO A 6 10.59 -10.80 3.31
CA PRO A 6 10.16 -9.43 3.07
C PRO A 6 8.94 -9.11 3.94
N VAL A 7 9.03 -7.99 4.67
CA VAL A 7 7.94 -7.48 5.51
C VAL A 7 6.86 -6.75 4.71
N ALA A 8 7.18 -6.30 3.50
CA ALA A 8 6.22 -5.76 2.55
C ALA A 8 6.72 -5.97 1.12
N TRP A 9 5.81 -6.26 0.19
CA TRP A 9 6.11 -6.38 -1.25
C TRP A 9 4.90 -5.98 -2.09
N TYR A 10 5.15 -5.69 -3.36
CA TYR A 10 4.11 -5.43 -4.35
C TYR A 10 4.37 -6.24 -5.62
N HIS A 11 3.32 -6.51 -6.37
CA HIS A 11 3.39 -7.21 -7.64
C HIS A 11 2.31 -6.68 -8.59
N GLU A 12 2.66 -6.57 -9.87
CA GLU A 12 1.71 -6.24 -10.92
C GLU A 12 1.54 -7.47 -11.82
N PHE A 13 0.30 -7.91 -12.01
CA PHE A 13 -0.01 -9.12 -12.78
C PHE A 13 -1.27 -8.89 -13.61
N GLU A 14 -1.18 -9.12 -14.92
CA GLU A 14 -2.28 -8.94 -15.90
C GLU A 14 -3.03 -7.59 -15.76
N GLY A 15 -2.30 -6.51 -15.47
CA GLY A 15 -2.88 -5.17 -15.27
C GLY A 15 -3.54 -4.95 -13.90
N GLY A 16 -3.62 -5.98 -13.06
CA GLY A 16 -3.91 -5.89 -11.63
C GLY A 16 -2.68 -5.50 -10.81
N ARG A 17 -2.93 -4.98 -9.61
CA ARG A 17 -1.90 -4.56 -8.65
C ARG A 17 -2.19 -5.21 -7.31
N VAL A 18 -1.20 -5.90 -6.77
CA VAL A 18 -1.28 -6.60 -5.48
C VAL A 18 -0.22 -6.03 -4.56
N PHE A 19 -0.61 -5.77 -3.32
CA PHE A 19 0.28 -5.31 -2.26
C PHE A 19 0.12 -6.21 -1.04
N TYR A 20 1.23 -6.54 -0.39
CA TYR A 20 1.30 -7.34 0.82
C TYR A 20 2.14 -6.64 1.88
N THR A 21 1.70 -6.73 3.13
CA THR A 21 2.43 -6.26 4.30
C THR A 21 2.21 -7.22 5.47
N ALA A 22 3.29 -7.57 6.16
CA ALA A 22 3.31 -8.39 7.38
C ALA A 22 3.35 -7.52 8.66
N MET A 23 2.88 -6.28 8.57
CA MET A 23 2.75 -5.35 9.69
C MET A 23 1.32 -5.43 10.26
N GLY A 24 1.07 -4.76 11.40
CA GLY A 24 -0.28 -4.65 11.96
C GLY A 24 -0.74 -5.88 12.74
N HIS A 25 0.18 -6.54 13.45
CA HIS A 25 -0.13 -7.71 14.29
C HIS A 25 -0.94 -7.36 15.54
N THR A 26 -0.98 -6.08 15.94
CA THR A 26 -1.75 -5.59 17.10
C THR A 26 -2.87 -4.66 16.65
N GLU A 27 -3.95 -4.62 17.42
CA GLU A 27 -5.07 -3.70 17.18
C GLU A 27 -4.62 -2.23 17.24
N GLU A 28 -3.74 -1.90 18.18
CA GLU A 28 -3.14 -0.57 18.35
C GLU A 28 -2.44 -0.09 17.07
N SER A 29 -1.82 -0.99 16.31
CA SER A 29 -1.16 -0.64 15.05
C SER A 29 -2.11 0.09 14.09
N PHE A 30 -3.40 -0.27 14.07
CA PHE A 30 -4.41 0.37 13.20
C PHE A 30 -4.87 1.75 13.69
N SER A 31 -4.35 2.23 14.81
CA SER A 31 -4.53 3.61 15.28
C SER A 31 -3.26 4.46 15.06
N GLU A 32 -2.12 3.84 14.78
CA GLU A 32 -0.85 4.53 14.52
C GLU A 32 -0.87 5.22 13.15
N GLU A 33 -0.69 6.53 13.15
CA GLU A 33 -0.69 7.35 11.93
C GLU A 33 0.30 6.85 10.85
N PRO A 34 1.56 6.45 11.17
CA PRO A 34 2.47 5.93 10.18
C PRO A 34 1.95 4.66 9.49
N TYR A 35 1.31 3.76 10.24
CA TYR A 35 0.78 2.52 9.69
C TYR A 35 -0.47 2.77 8.84
N LEU A 36 -1.36 3.65 9.29
CA LEU A 36 -2.50 4.11 8.51
C LEU A 36 -2.07 4.75 7.19
N ARG A 37 -1.00 5.56 7.19
CA ARG A 37 -0.45 6.16 5.96
C ARG A 37 0.12 5.10 5.01
N HIS A 38 0.82 4.10 5.54
CA HIS A 38 1.33 2.95 4.76
C HIS A 38 0.19 2.17 4.08
N LEU A 39 -0.81 1.76 4.85
CA LEU A 39 -2.00 1.06 4.35
C LEU A 39 -2.78 1.90 3.33
N THR A 40 -3.01 3.17 3.64
CA THR A 40 -3.74 4.08 2.76
C THR A 40 -3.02 4.26 1.42
N GLY A 41 -1.69 4.37 1.46
CA GLY A 41 -0.86 4.42 0.25
C GLY A 41 -0.94 3.14 -0.58
N ALA A 42 -0.88 1.98 0.07
CA ALA A 42 -1.01 0.69 -0.58
C ALA A 42 -2.37 0.52 -1.27
N VAL A 43 -3.47 0.85 -0.59
CA VAL A 43 -4.83 0.77 -1.16
C VAL A 43 -4.99 1.72 -2.35
N GLN A 44 -4.51 2.96 -2.23
CA GLN A 44 -4.56 3.93 -3.34
C GLN A 44 -3.75 3.45 -4.55
N TRP A 45 -2.54 2.91 -4.32
CA TRP A 45 -1.69 2.39 -5.37
C TRP A 45 -2.33 1.18 -6.08
N ALA A 46 -2.87 0.23 -5.32
CA ALA A 46 -3.54 -0.96 -5.83
C ALA A 46 -4.81 -0.61 -6.63
N GLY A 47 -5.61 0.32 -6.11
CA GLY A 47 -6.81 0.84 -6.78
C GLY A 47 -6.55 1.82 -7.92
N LYS A 48 -5.27 2.06 -8.30
CA LYS A 48 -4.87 3.04 -9.32
C LYS A 48 -5.46 4.45 -9.08
N GLN A 49 -5.64 4.81 -7.81
CA GLN A 49 -6.13 6.12 -7.37
C GLN A 49 -4.98 7.13 -7.47
N ASP A 50 -4.64 7.52 -8.69
CA ASP A 50 -3.56 8.46 -8.97
C ASP A 50 -4.01 9.89 -8.61
N LYS A 51 -3.76 10.29 -7.36
CA LYS A 51 -4.04 11.67 -6.88
C LYS A 51 -3.23 12.73 -7.64
N THR A 52 -2.13 12.34 -8.27
CA THR A 52 -1.31 13.21 -9.14
C THR A 52 -2.05 13.60 -10.43
N LYS A 53 -2.90 12.73 -11.00
CA LYS A 53 -3.73 13.09 -12.16
C LYS A 53 -4.93 13.98 -11.80
N ALA A 54 -5.44 13.90 -10.57
CA ALA A 54 -6.57 14.73 -10.13
C ALA A 54 -6.23 16.24 -10.08
N LYS A 55 -4.98 16.61 -9.77
CA LYS A 55 -4.51 18.01 -9.80
C LYS A 55 -4.26 18.54 -11.22
N LYS A 56 -4.01 17.67 -12.21
CA LYS A 56 -3.75 18.07 -13.61
C LYS A 56 -5.02 18.40 -14.41
N LYS A 57 -6.21 18.09 -13.90
CA LYS A 57 -7.50 18.38 -14.57
C LYS A 57 -8.10 19.75 -14.17
N LYS A 58 -7.35 20.59 -13.45
CA LYS A 58 -7.79 21.91 -12.97
C LYS A 58 -6.82 23.05 -13.34
N GLN A 59 -6.08 22.88 -14.44
CA GLN A 59 -5.37 23.97 -15.14
C GLN A 59 -5.84 23.99 -16.58
#